data_AF-K1MEJ1-F1
#
_entry.id   AF-K1MEJ1-F1
#
_cell.length_a   1.000
_cell.length_b   1.000
_cell.length_c   1.000
_cell.angle_alpha   90.00
_cell.angle_beta   90.00
_cell.angle_gamma   90.00
#
_symmetry.space_group_name_H-M   'P 1'
#
loop_
_entity.id
_entity.type
_entity.pdbx_description
1 polymer ?
#
loop_
_entity_poly.entity_id
_entity_poly.type
_entity_poly.pdbx_seq_one_letter_code
_entity_poly.pdbx_strand_id
1 'polypeptide(L)'
;MTKLEDLKVNIEEVKNEYLKQLEELKAKIEELKQEYGSEDETDNRWKPNVGEDYWRVSAGGDVYKAEWDNDKFDNNLFNHTDIFPTEEQAIFDKECNRIRRELMKYGKNFVPNQYNWAIYYNYRDKAIGYWNSTLCFHPFDIYFESEEMAKKAVEEVGENRIKKYLFGVED
;
A
#
# COMPACT_ATOMS: atom_id res chain seq x y z
N MET A 1 17.37 51.35 -44.05
CA MET A 1 17.03 51.17 -42.62
C MET A 1 18.10 51.82 -41.77
N THR A 2 17.67 52.45 -40.69
CA THR A 2 18.54 53.05 -39.67
C THR A 2 18.99 51.98 -38.67
N LYS A 3 20.16 52.16 -38.03
CA LYS A 3 20.66 51.23 -36.98
C LYS A 3 19.64 50.93 -35.87
N LEU A 4 18.70 51.85 -35.63
CA LEU A 4 17.63 51.70 -34.65
C LEU A 4 16.54 50.71 -35.11
N GLU A 5 16.22 50.69 -36.41
CA GLU A 5 15.25 49.75 -36.99
C GLU A 5 15.81 48.33 -36.97
N ASP A 6 17.08 48.15 -37.34
CA ASP A 6 17.75 46.84 -37.29
C ASP A 6 17.82 46.30 -35.86
N LEU A 7 18.10 47.15 -34.87
CA LEU A 7 18.13 46.76 -33.46
C LEU A 7 16.74 46.31 -32.95
N LYS A 8 15.66 46.99 -33.38
CA LYS A 8 14.29 46.61 -33.01
C LYS A 8 13.89 45.27 -33.61
N VAL A 9 14.26 45.02 -34.87
CA VAL A 9 14.01 43.73 -35.54
C VAL A 9 14.73 42.60 -34.78
N ASN A 10 16.02 42.77 -34.47
CA ASN A 10 16.78 41.77 -33.72
C ASN A 10 16.19 41.50 -32.32
N ILE A 11 15.72 42.54 -31.62
CA ILE A 11 15.09 42.36 -30.31
C ILE A 11 13.79 41.55 -30.42
N GLU A 12 12.96 41.84 -31.43
CA GLU A 12 11.71 41.12 -31.63
C GLU A 12 11.96 39.66 -32.05
N GLU A 13 12.98 39.40 -32.88
CA GLU A 13 13.40 38.04 -33.23
C GLU A 13 13.84 37.24 -32.01
N VAL A 14 14.73 37.79 -31.17
CA VAL A 14 15.18 37.14 -29.93
C VAL A 14 14.02 36.89 -28.98
N LYS A 15 13.12 37.86 -28.82
CA LYS A 15 11.93 37.72 -27.98
C LYS A 15 11.01 36.60 -28.48
N ASN A 16 10.80 36.50 -29.79
CA ASN A 16 9.99 35.44 -30.38
C ASN A 16 10.63 34.06 -30.20
N GLU A 17 11.96 33.96 -30.29
CA GLU A 17 12.69 32.73 -30.02
C GLU A 17 12.55 32.29 -28.55
N TYR A 18 12.69 33.22 -27.60
CA TYR A 18 12.45 32.95 -26.18
C TYR A 18 11.01 32.49 -25.90
N LEU A 19 10.00 33.15 -26.51
CA LEU A 19 8.61 32.76 -26.34
C LEU A 19 8.36 31.34 -26.85
N LYS A 20 8.93 30.99 -28.01
CA LYS A 20 8.84 29.65 -28.58
C LYS A 20 9.45 28.59 -27.64
N GLN A 21 10.66 28.83 -27.13
CA GLN A 21 11.29 27.91 -26.17
C GLN A 21 10.46 27.72 -24.89
N LEU A 22 9.80 28.80 -24.44
CA LEU A 22 8.96 28.78 -23.24
C LEU A 22 7.67 27.99 -23.45
N GLU A 23 7.09 28.02 -24.65
CA GLU A 23 5.97 27.17 -25.04
C GLU A 23 6.38 25.69 -25.14
N GLU A 24 7.52 25.39 -25.76
CA GLU A 24 8.06 24.03 -25.84
C GLU A 24 8.32 23.43 -24.44
N LEU A 25 8.89 24.22 -23.52
CA LEU A 25 9.12 23.78 -22.14
C LEU A 25 7.81 23.50 -21.40
N LYS A 26 6.79 24.36 -21.58
CA LYS A 26 5.46 24.16 -20.98
C LYS A 26 4.79 22.89 -21.50
N ALA A 27 4.84 22.66 -22.80
CA ALA A 27 4.31 21.43 -23.40
C ALA A 27 5.00 20.19 -22.80
N LYS A 28 6.33 20.23 -22.65
CA LYS A 28 7.09 19.12 -22.06
C LYS A 28 6.79 18.89 -20.59
N ILE A 29 6.57 19.95 -19.81
CA ILE A 29 6.10 19.83 -18.42
C ILE A 29 4.72 19.18 -18.36
N GLU A 30 3.82 19.55 -19.27
CA GLU A 30 2.48 18.96 -19.31
C GLU A 30 2.51 17.48 -19.71
N GLU A 31 3.33 17.11 -20.70
CA GLU A 31 3.59 15.71 -21.05
C GLU A 31 4.15 14.93 -19.85
N LEU A 32 5.12 15.49 -19.12
CA LEU A 32 5.67 14.86 -17.92
C LEU A 32 4.63 14.73 -16.80
N LYS A 33 3.76 15.72 -16.61
CA LYS A 33 2.66 15.61 -15.63
C LYS A 33 1.64 14.54 -16.00
N GLN A 34 1.38 14.35 -17.29
CA GLN A 34 0.51 13.27 -17.78
C GLN A 34 1.17 11.90 -17.67
N GLU A 35 2.49 11.83 -17.89
CA GLU A 35 3.27 10.58 -17.83
C GLU A 35 3.52 10.12 -16.38
N TYR A 36 3.86 11.04 -15.49
CA TYR A 36 4.23 10.75 -14.09
C TYR A 36 3.09 10.97 -13.08
N GLY A 37 1.93 11.45 -13.54
CA GLY A 37 0.77 11.79 -12.72
C GLY A 37 0.98 13.07 -11.92
N SER A 38 -0.08 13.87 -11.75
CA SER A 38 -0.12 14.77 -10.60
C SER A 38 -0.10 13.92 -9.34
N GLU A 39 0.68 14.30 -8.33
CA GLU A 39 0.57 13.70 -6.99
C GLU A 39 -0.90 13.66 -6.60
N ASP A 40 -1.42 12.46 -6.38
CA ASP A 40 -2.80 12.28 -5.92
C ASP A 40 -2.84 12.77 -4.48
N GLU A 41 -3.37 13.97 -4.27
CA GLU A 41 -3.51 14.58 -2.94
C GLU A 41 -4.38 13.74 -1.98
N THR A 42 -5.05 12.69 -2.48
CA THR A 42 -5.81 11.73 -1.68
C THR A 42 -5.04 10.47 -1.28
N ASP A 43 -3.86 10.22 -1.87
CA ASP A 43 -3.01 9.08 -1.54
C ASP A 43 -2.20 9.36 -0.27
N ASN A 44 -2.62 8.76 0.84
CA ASN A 44 -2.00 8.92 2.15
C ASN A 44 -0.95 7.84 2.45
N ARG A 45 -0.54 7.04 1.47
CA ARG A 45 0.51 6.02 1.65
C ARG A 45 1.86 6.70 1.84
N TRP A 46 2.66 6.17 2.77
CA TRP A 46 4.06 6.58 2.87
C TRP A 46 4.83 6.11 1.64
N LYS A 47 5.63 7.01 1.04
CA LYS A 47 6.49 6.75 -0.10
C LYS A 47 7.91 7.25 0.20
N PRO A 48 8.97 6.47 -0.09
CA PRO A 48 10.34 6.92 0.13
C PRO A 48 10.74 8.04 -0.83
N ASN A 49 11.68 8.88 -0.41
CA ASN A 49 12.36 9.80 -1.31
C ASN A 49 13.36 9.05 -2.21
N VAL A 50 13.76 9.67 -3.33
CA VAL A 50 14.85 9.11 -4.16
C VAL A 50 16.14 8.99 -3.34
N GLY A 51 16.75 7.80 -3.34
CA GLY A 51 17.92 7.46 -2.51
C GLY A 51 17.59 7.03 -1.08
N GLU A 52 16.30 6.95 -0.70
CA GLU A 52 15.88 6.49 0.62
C GLU A 52 15.70 4.96 0.64
N ASP A 53 16.21 4.33 1.69
CA ASP A 53 16.01 2.90 1.92
C ASP A 53 14.54 2.61 2.29
N TYR A 54 14.01 1.52 1.73
CA TYR A 54 12.72 0.94 2.11
C TYR A 54 12.84 -0.56 2.31
N TRP A 55 11.88 -1.11 3.04
CA TRP A 55 11.77 -2.53 3.34
C TRP A 55 10.56 -3.13 2.66
N ARG A 56 10.67 -4.40 2.27
CA ARG A 56 9.57 -5.14 1.65
C ARG A 56 9.59 -6.61 2.05
N VAL A 57 8.44 -7.26 1.92
CA VAL A 57 8.31 -8.71 2.08
C VAL A 57 8.16 -9.36 0.70
N SER A 58 9.00 -10.36 0.40
CA SER A 58 8.89 -11.11 -0.85
C SER A 58 7.70 -12.07 -0.83
N ALA A 59 7.34 -12.60 -2.01
CA ALA A 59 6.32 -13.64 -2.11
C ALA A 59 6.65 -14.90 -1.28
N GLY A 60 7.95 -15.16 -1.03
CA GLY A 60 8.43 -16.25 -0.17
C GLY A 60 8.41 -15.93 1.33
N GLY A 61 8.14 -14.68 1.71
CA GLY A 61 8.16 -14.22 3.09
C GLY A 61 9.53 -13.77 3.59
N ASP A 62 10.48 -13.52 2.70
CA ASP A 62 11.78 -12.92 3.08
C ASP A 62 11.66 -11.41 3.16
N VAL A 63 12.37 -10.81 4.13
CA VAL A 63 12.42 -9.36 4.30
C VAL A 63 13.65 -8.83 3.59
N TYR A 64 13.46 -7.85 2.71
CA TYR A 64 14.53 -7.23 1.93
C TYR A 64 14.54 -5.73 2.12
N LYS A 65 15.75 -5.17 2.13
CA LYS A 65 16.00 -3.74 2.00
C LYS A 65 16.33 -3.40 0.56
N ALA A 66 15.82 -2.28 0.06
CA ALA A 66 16.14 -1.72 -1.24
C ALA A 66 16.20 -0.20 -1.13
N GLU A 67 16.91 0.46 -2.05
CA GLU A 67 16.94 1.91 -2.18
C GLU A 67 15.91 2.33 -3.23
N TRP A 68 15.18 3.41 -2.98
CA TRP A 68 14.17 3.93 -3.92
C TRP A 68 14.82 4.80 -4.99
N ASP A 69 14.81 4.34 -6.24
CA ASP A 69 15.31 5.07 -7.41
C ASP A 69 14.19 5.74 -8.23
N ASN A 70 12.93 5.58 -7.80
CA ASN A 70 11.74 6.03 -8.51
C ASN A 70 11.66 5.49 -9.96
N ASP A 71 12.20 4.29 -10.17
CA ASP A 71 12.23 3.67 -11.49
C ASP A 71 10.93 2.90 -11.78
N LYS A 72 10.88 2.19 -12.91
CA LYS A 72 9.71 1.39 -13.28
C LYS A 72 9.46 0.24 -12.30
N PHE A 73 10.51 -0.35 -11.72
CA PHE A 73 10.39 -1.46 -10.80
C PHE A 73 9.82 -0.98 -9.45
N ASP A 74 10.36 0.09 -8.90
CA ASP A 74 9.91 0.71 -7.65
C ASP A 74 8.45 1.15 -7.73
N ASN A 75 8.09 1.86 -8.80
CA ASN A 75 6.70 2.30 -8.98
C ASN A 75 5.75 1.12 -9.24
N ASN A 76 6.21 0.04 -9.89
CA ASN A 76 5.40 -1.17 -10.01
C ASN A 76 5.20 -1.81 -8.63
N LEU A 77 6.26 -1.93 -7.84
CA LEU A 77 6.21 -2.51 -6.49
C LEU A 77 5.27 -1.74 -5.57
N PHE A 78 5.41 -0.41 -5.50
CA PHE A 78 4.57 0.48 -4.69
C PHE A 78 3.08 0.39 -5.04
N ASN A 79 2.75 0.10 -6.30
CA ASN A 79 1.36 0.02 -6.76
C ASN A 79 0.71 -1.35 -6.50
N HIS A 80 1.49 -2.40 -6.25
CA HIS A 80 0.97 -3.77 -6.13
C HIS A 80 1.26 -4.44 -4.79
N THR A 81 2.15 -3.87 -3.98
CA THR A 81 2.59 -4.44 -2.70
C THR A 81 2.86 -3.36 -1.67
N ASP A 82 2.80 -3.75 -0.41
CA ASP A 82 3.20 -2.87 0.70
C ASP A 82 4.73 -2.76 0.78
N ILE A 83 5.20 -1.53 0.98
CA ILE A 83 6.59 -1.20 1.32
C ILE A 83 6.60 -0.42 2.63
N PHE A 84 7.70 -0.51 3.37
CA PHE A 84 7.77 -0.04 4.74
C PHE A 84 9.02 0.82 4.98
N PRO A 85 8.93 1.89 5.79
CA PRO A 85 10.09 2.68 6.22
C PRO A 85 11.07 1.90 7.10
N THR A 86 10.61 0.85 7.79
CA THR A 86 11.46 0.11 8.73
C THR A 86 11.36 -1.40 8.56
N GLU A 87 12.43 -2.10 8.96
CA GLU A 87 12.50 -3.56 8.95
C GLU A 87 11.43 -4.16 9.87
N GLU A 88 11.20 -3.54 11.03
CA GLU A 88 10.23 -4.01 12.02
C GLU A 88 8.80 -4.02 11.47
N GLN A 89 8.43 -3.02 10.67
CA GLN A 89 7.13 -2.97 10.02
C GLN A 89 6.99 -4.03 8.94
N ALA A 90 8.03 -4.28 8.14
CA ALA A 90 8.05 -5.37 7.18
C ALA A 90 7.98 -6.75 7.87
N ILE A 91 8.69 -6.93 8.98
CA ILE A 91 8.60 -8.15 9.81
C ILE A 91 7.21 -8.30 10.40
N PHE A 92 6.59 -7.21 10.85
CA PHE A 92 5.23 -7.23 11.39
C PHE A 92 4.22 -7.69 10.33
N ASP A 93 4.27 -7.13 9.12
CA ASP A 93 3.41 -7.53 8.01
C ASP A 93 3.65 -9.00 7.61
N LYS A 94 4.90 -9.44 7.53
CA LYS A 94 5.27 -10.84 7.31
C LYS A 94 4.59 -11.75 8.33
N GLU A 95 4.64 -11.41 9.61
CA GLU A 95 4.04 -12.21 10.68
C GLU A 95 2.50 -12.13 10.66
N CYS A 96 1.90 -10.99 10.32
CA CYS A 96 0.46 -10.87 10.07
C CYS A 96 0.01 -11.83 8.96
N ASN A 97 0.71 -11.80 7.82
CA ASN A 97 0.47 -12.69 6.70
C ASN A 97 0.65 -14.16 7.07
N ARG A 98 1.64 -14.49 7.91
CA ARG A 98 1.85 -15.84 8.43
C ARG A 98 0.69 -16.30 9.32
N ILE A 99 0.26 -15.49 10.27
CA ILE A 99 -0.88 -15.79 11.16
C ILE A 99 -2.16 -15.97 10.36
N ARG A 100 -2.42 -15.10 9.39
CA ARG A 100 -3.55 -15.21 8.47
C ARG A 100 -3.54 -16.57 7.76
N ARG A 101 -2.39 -16.99 7.22
CA ARG A 101 -2.23 -18.30 6.56
C ARG A 101 -2.41 -19.48 7.51
N GLU A 102 -1.91 -19.38 8.74
CA GLU A 102 -2.10 -20.42 9.76
C GLU A 102 -3.60 -20.59 10.11
N LEU A 103 -4.33 -19.49 10.30
CA LEU A 103 -5.77 -19.51 10.56
C LEU A 103 -6.59 -20.04 9.37
N MET A 104 -6.23 -19.67 8.14
CA MET A 104 -6.91 -20.14 6.92
C MET A 104 -6.89 -21.67 6.75
N LYS A 105 -5.96 -22.39 7.38
CA LYS A 105 -5.95 -23.87 7.39
C LYS A 105 -7.20 -24.48 8.04
N TYR A 106 -7.84 -23.74 8.94
CA TYR A 106 -9.09 -24.11 9.61
C TYR A 106 -10.31 -23.42 8.98
N GLY A 107 -10.07 -22.50 8.05
CA GLY A 107 -11.09 -21.66 7.46
C GLY A 107 -11.84 -22.33 6.30
N LYS A 108 -12.89 -21.66 5.87
CA LYS A 108 -13.73 -22.00 4.72
C LYS A 108 -14.08 -20.73 3.94
N ASN A 109 -14.64 -20.94 2.75
CA ASN A 109 -15.32 -19.87 2.02
C ASN A 109 -16.61 -19.48 2.73
N PHE A 110 -16.98 -18.20 2.62
CA PHE A 110 -18.27 -17.73 3.08
C PHE A 110 -19.41 -18.38 2.27
N VAL A 111 -20.42 -18.88 2.97
CA VAL A 111 -21.62 -19.48 2.37
C VAL A 111 -22.85 -18.67 2.77
N PRO A 112 -23.51 -17.97 1.83
CA PRO A 112 -24.73 -17.22 2.12
C PRO A 112 -25.83 -18.10 2.71
N ASN A 113 -26.62 -17.52 3.62
CA ASN A 113 -27.72 -18.19 4.34
C ASN A 113 -27.28 -19.35 5.26
N GLN A 114 -26.00 -19.43 5.59
CA GLN A 114 -25.46 -20.35 6.59
C GLN A 114 -24.66 -19.60 7.64
N TYR A 115 -24.45 -20.19 8.81
CA TYR A 115 -23.55 -19.60 9.79
C TYR A 115 -22.10 -19.66 9.28
N ASN A 116 -21.48 -18.49 9.19
CA ASN A 116 -20.05 -18.35 8.90
C ASN A 116 -19.41 -17.69 10.11
N TRP A 117 -18.71 -18.47 10.91
CA TRP A 117 -18.08 -18.00 12.14
C TRP A 117 -16.78 -17.27 11.82
N ALA A 118 -16.46 -16.21 12.54
CA ALA A 118 -15.22 -15.49 12.42
C ALA A 118 -14.76 -15.00 13.79
N ILE A 119 -13.49 -14.62 13.87
CA ILE A 119 -12.89 -14.06 15.08
C ILE A 119 -12.87 -12.54 15.02
N TYR A 120 -12.97 -11.89 16.17
CA TYR A 120 -12.75 -10.45 16.32
C TYR A 120 -12.02 -10.17 17.62
N TYR A 121 -11.44 -8.98 17.74
CA TYR A 121 -10.88 -8.52 19.01
C TYR A 121 -11.84 -7.56 19.71
N ASN A 122 -12.21 -7.88 20.95
CA ASN A 122 -13.01 -7.01 21.80
C ASN A 122 -12.10 -6.13 22.64
N TYR A 123 -11.99 -4.84 22.29
CA TYR A 123 -11.16 -3.88 23.01
C TYR A 123 -11.61 -3.60 24.45
N ARG A 124 -12.91 -3.78 24.77
CA ARG A 124 -13.43 -3.59 26.13
C ARG A 124 -12.94 -4.71 27.04
N ASP A 125 -13.09 -5.95 26.58
CA ASP A 125 -12.80 -7.15 27.37
C ASP A 125 -11.36 -7.64 27.18
N LYS A 126 -10.60 -7.01 26.28
CA LYS A 126 -9.22 -7.34 25.89
C LYS A 126 -9.03 -8.81 25.47
N ALA A 127 -10.03 -9.34 24.78
CA ALA A 127 -10.12 -10.78 24.47
C ALA A 127 -10.53 -11.01 23.01
N ILE A 128 -10.15 -12.19 22.49
CA ILE A 128 -10.70 -12.66 21.22
C ILE A 128 -12.14 -13.10 21.44
N GLY A 129 -13.04 -12.54 20.64
CA GLY A 129 -14.45 -12.93 20.55
C GLY A 129 -14.75 -13.71 19.28
N TYR A 130 -15.92 -14.34 19.28
CA TYR A 130 -16.43 -15.12 18.15
C TYR A 130 -17.78 -14.55 17.73
N TRP A 131 -17.96 -14.39 16.44
CA TRP A 131 -19.20 -13.90 15.86
C TRP A 131 -19.52 -14.70 14.60
N ASN A 132 -20.74 -14.60 14.11
CA ASN A 132 -21.10 -15.23 12.84
C ASN A 132 -21.97 -14.31 11.98
N SER A 133 -21.91 -14.56 10.68
CA SER A 133 -22.74 -13.90 9.69
C SER A 133 -23.37 -14.92 8.76
N THR A 134 -24.62 -14.67 8.38
CA THR A 134 -25.33 -15.43 7.36
C THR A 134 -25.50 -14.65 6.05
N LEU A 135 -25.38 -13.32 6.08
CA LEU A 135 -25.70 -12.44 4.95
C LEU A 135 -24.60 -11.44 4.61
N CYS A 136 -23.82 -11.02 5.60
CA CYS A 136 -22.77 -10.01 5.43
C CYS A 136 -21.41 -10.68 5.31
N PHE A 137 -20.80 -10.56 4.13
CA PHE A 137 -19.40 -10.90 3.93
C PHE A 137 -18.52 -9.69 4.26
N HIS A 138 -17.58 -9.88 5.17
CA HIS A 138 -16.59 -8.90 5.56
C HIS A 138 -15.28 -9.26 4.85
N PRO A 139 -14.76 -8.36 4.00
CA PRO A 139 -13.49 -8.59 3.36
C PRO A 139 -12.42 -8.74 4.44
N PHE A 140 -11.45 -9.62 4.17
CA PHE A 140 -10.33 -9.93 5.04
C PHE A 140 -10.62 -10.81 6.27
N ASP A 141 -11.88 -11.08 6.62
CA ASP A 141 -12.16 -12.06 7.66
C ASP A 141 -11.85 -13.50 7.22
N ILE A 142 -11.54 -14.33 8.21
CA ILE A 142 -11.38 -15.76 8.04
C ILE A 142 -12.63 -16.41 8.61
N TYR A 143 -13.37 -17.08 7.74
CA TYR A 143 -14.60 -17.76 8.11
C TYR A 143 -14.34 -19.22 8.48
N PHE A 144 -15.04 -19.72 9.48
CA PHE A 144 -14.97 -21.08 10.01
C PHE A 144 -16.35 -21.72 9.93
N GLU A 145 -16.36 -23.05 9.87
CA GLU A 145 -17.59 -23.84 9.81
C GLU A 145 -18.44 -23.72 11.08
N SER A 146 -17.79 -23.65 12.25
CA SER A 146 -18.45 -23.53 13.55
C SER A 146 -17.64 -22.68 14.53
N GLU A 147 -18.26 -22.29 15.64
CA GLU A 147 -17.59 -21.58 16.74
C GLU A 147 -16.47 -22.42 17.35
N GLU A 148 -16.69 -23.73 17.52
CA GLU A 148 -15.69 -24.65 18.06
C GLU A 148 -14.44 -24.71 17.19
N MET A 149 -14.60 -24.58 15.87
CA MET A 149 -13.48 -24.59 14.95
C MET A 149 -12.72 -23.27 14.92
N ALA A 150 -13.43 -22.16 15.11
CA ALA A 150 -12.78 -20.87 15.34
C ALA A 150 -11.97 -20.88 16.65
N LYS A 151 -12.54 -21.41 17.74
CA LYS A 151 -11.86 -21.57 19.04
C LYS A 151 -10.62 -22.44 18.93
N LYS A 152 -10.73 -23.60 18.29
CA LYS A 152 -9.59 -24.48 18.03
C LYS A 152 -8.50 -23.77 17.22
N ALA A 153 -8.88 -23.03 16.17
CA ALA A 153 -7.90 -22.29 15.38
C ALA A 153 -7.14 -21.25 16.22
N VAL A 154 -7.84 -20.53 17.11
CA VAL A 154 -7.24 -19.57 18.04
C VAL A 154 -6.26 -20.25 19.01
N GLU A 155 -6.65 -21.40 19.56
CA GLU A 155 -5.80 -22.17 20.48
C GLU A 155 -4.53 -22.69 19.79
N GLU A 156 -4.65 -23.27 18.60
CA GLU A 156 -3.54 -23.87 17.85
C GLU A 156 -2.58 -22.82 17.26
N VAL A 157 -3.11 -21.69 16.77
CA VAL A 157 -2.28 -20.59 16.24
C VAL A 157 -1.69 -19.75 17.38
N GLY A 158 -2.41 -19.64 18.49
CA GLY A 158 -1.99 -18.91 19.69
C GLY A 158 -2.61 -17.53 19.78
N GLU A 159 -3.46 -17.33 20.80
CA GLU A 159 -4.21 -16.10 21.06
C GLU A 159 -3.33 -14.84 21.08
N ASN A 160 -2.20 -14.86 21.80
CA ASN A 160 -1.31 -13.69 21.90
C ASN A 160 -0.71 -13.30 20.55
N ARG A 161 -0.36 -14.27 19.70
CA ARG A 161 0.17 -14.02 18.36
C ARG A 161 -0.91 -13.40 17.47
N ILE A 162 -2.15 -13.88 17.58
CA ILE A 162 -3.29 -13.32 16.85
C ILE A 162 -3.56 -11.89 17.29
N LYS A 163 -3.62 -11.62 18.60
CA LYS A 163 -3.78 -10.25 19.15
C LYS A 163 -2.71 -9.31 18.60
N LYS A 164 -1.44 -9.72 18.70
CA LYS A 164 -0.31 -8.92 18.24
C LYS A 164 -0.35 -8.65 16.74
N TYR A 165 -0.39 -9.69 15.92
CA TYR A 165 -0.11 -9.55 14.50
C TYR A 165 -1.35 -9.32 13.64
N LEU A 166 -2.52 -9.87 14.02
CA LEU A 166 -3.74 -9.68 13.24
C LEU A 166 -4.53 -8.44 13.70
N PHE A 167 -4.49 -8.13 15.00
CA PHE A 167 -5.24 -7.01 15.58
C PHE A 167 -4.37 -5.83 16.02
N GLY A 168 -3.04 -5.91 15.92
CA GLY A 168 -2.13 -4.82 16.29
C GLY A 168 -2.15 -4.49 17.78
N VAL A 169 -2.51 -5.45 18.63
CA VAL A 169 -2.62 -5.26 20.07
C VAL A 169 -1.38 -5.80 20.75
N GLU A 170 -0.63 -4.90 21.39
CA GLU A 170 0.44 -5.25 22.32
C GLU A 170 -0.10 -5.19 23.76
N ASP A 171 0.39 -6.09 24.62
CA ASP A 171 0.01 -6.16 26.05
C ASP A 171 0.48 -4.93 26.84
#